data_AF-A0A432YYG6-F1
#
_entry.id   AF-A0A432YYG6-F1
#
_cell.length_a   1.000
_cell.length_b   1.000
_cell.length_c   1.000
_cell.angle_alpha   90.00
_cell.angle_beta   90.00
_cell.angle_gamma   90.00
#
_symmetry.space_group_name_H-M   'P 1'
#
loop_
_entity.id
_entity.type
_entity.pdbx_description
1 polymer ?
#
loop_
_entity_poly.entity_id
_entity_poly.type
_entity_poly.pdbx_seq_one_letter_code
_entity_poly.pdbx_strand_id
1 'polypeptide(L)'
;MKFGFLIDKKSFECSCFRVAPIPEFNSVVEEFYQSARVSNGWFYGPEQELKKTANENRKFRERGPVNCLSFFRISPTHEIISNTCTEEHLRFLILGYGFLQGIYLTPEDYSYLGRTAYELGKLNGLRLSGDDYVNGMEAINQFYLLNDSEVRKQMFSSIHWHLIGQSYYFDWDRFDSQYKTLDGLYKMSGIKAKFHAERPVELAKRYNLKLPSWAELDSTGRKSVLSIQRNELVHEAKYGGYPIGFSYPDENYSLELTSFNTKLIAAMLGIDTPYLAAEPDNRDYWGWNIKK
;
A
#
# COMPACT_ATOMS: atom_id res chain seq x y z
N MET A 1 -3.25 -16.65 -14.30
CA MET A 1 -2.78 -15.26 -14.52
C MET A 1 -1.45 -15.10 -13.82
N LYS A 2 -0.39 -14.70 -14.55
CA LYS A 2 0.93 -14.44 -13.97
C LYS A 2 1.00 -13.04 -13.35
N PHE A 3 1.77 -12.89 -12.28
CA PHE A 3 1.86 -11.63 -11.55
C PHE A 3 3.16 -11.50 -10.73
N GLY A 4 3.44 -10.25 -10.36
CA GLY A 4 4.26 -9.92 -9.21
C GLY A 4 5.76 -10.13 -9.38
N PHE A 5 6.55 -9.42 -8.58
CA PHE A 5 7.86 -9.91 -8.14
C PHE A 5 7.79 -10.16 -6.65
N LEU A 6 7.75 -11.43 -6.25
CA LEU A 6 7.64 -11.89 -4.88
C LEU A 6 8.73 -12.93 -4.63
N ILE A 7 9.61 -12.66 -3.67
CA ILE A 7 10.75 -13.54 -3.33
C ILE A 7 10.29 -14.76 -2.52
N ASP A 8 9.12 -14.68 -1.89
CA ASP A 8 8.53 -15.80 -1.18
C ASP A 8 8.04 -16.88 -2.15
N LYS A 9 8.63 -18.08 -2.10
CA LYS A 9 8.30 -19.20 -3.02
C LYS A 9 7.08 -20.01 -2.60
N LYS A 10 6.28 -19.51 -1.65
CA LYS A 10 5.16 -20.28 -1.08
C LYS A 10 4.06 -20.54 -2.12
N SER A 11 3.53 -21.75 -2.07
CA SER A 11 2.31 -22.15 -2.77
C SER A 11 1.25 -22.52 -1.75
N PHE A 12 0.01 -22.16 -2.04
CA PHE A 12 -1.15 -22.46 -1.22
C PHE A 12 -2.41 -22.51 -2.08
N GLU A 13 -3.43 -23.15 -1.55
CA GLU A 13 -4.72 -23.35 -2.20
C GLU A 13 -5.84 -22.81 -1.33
N CYS A 14 -6.72 -22.04 -1.95
CA CYS A 14 -7.97 -21.55 -1.39
C CYS A 14 -9.14 -22.25 -2.11
N SER A 15 -10.35 -22.06 -1.60
CA SER A 15 -11.57 -22.72 -2.04
C SER A 15 -11.85 -22.61 -3.54
N CYS A 16 -11.47 -21.51 -4.18
CA CYS A 16 -11.73 -21.28 -5.60
C CYS A 16 -10.50 -20.89 -6.44
N PHE A 17 -9.30 -20.82 -5.86
CA PHE A 17 -8.08 -20.49 -6.58
C PHE A 17 -6.85 -21.05 -5.88
N ARG A 18 -5.76 -21.16 -6.64
CA ARG A 18 -4.44 -21.56 -6.13
C ARG A 18 -3.41 -20.50 -6.51
N VAL A 19 -2.48 -20.22 -5.60
CA VAL A 19 -1.28 -19.42 -5.87
C VAL A 19 -0.06 -20.34 -5.86
N ALA A 20 0.79 -20.22 -6.88
CA ALA A 20 2.01 -20.99 -6.99
C ALA A 20 3.12 -20.18 -7.67
N PRO A 21 4.39 -20.44 -7.35
CA PRO A 21 5.51 -19.92 -8.13
C PRO A 21 5.47 -20.48 -9.56
N ILE A 22 5.86 -19.68 -10.55
CA ILE A 22 6.01 -20.16 -11.93
C ILE A 22 7.24 -21.07 -12.07
N PRO A 23 7.32 -21.90 -13.14
CA PRO A 23 8.50 -22.75 -13.37
C PRO A 23 9.83 -21.99 -13.38
N GLU A 24 9.83 -20.77 -13.90
CA GLU A 24 11.00 -19.89 -14.04
C GLU A 24 11.33 -19.10 -12.77
N PHE A 25 10.67 -19.37 -11.63
CA PHE A 25 10.82 -18.59 -10.39
C PHE A 25 12.30 -18.40 -9.99
N ASN A 26 13.07 -19.49 -9.95
CA ASN A 26 14.46 -19.43 -9.49
C ASN A 26 15.32 -18.55 -10.41
N SER A 27 15.15 -18.69 -11.73
CA SER A 27 15.90 -17.89 -12.71
C SER A 27 15.52 -16.41 -12.65
N VAL A 28 14.23 -16.09 -12.47
CA VAL A 28 13.76 -14.70 -12.35
C VAL A 28 14.31 -14.04 -11.09
N VAL A 29 14.31 -14.76 -9.96
CA VAL A 29 14.85 -14.25 -8.69
C VAL A 29 16.37 -14.09 -8.77
N GLU A 30 17.08 -15.03 -9.40
CA GLU A 30 18.52 -14.93 -9.62
C GLU A 30 18.88 -13.72 -10.50
N GLU A 31 18.19 -13.53 -11.62
CA GLU A 31 18.35 -12.36 -12.50
C GLU A 31 18.11 -11.05 -11.74
N PHE A 32 17.07 -11.01 -10.89
CA PHE A 32 16.80 -9.86 -10.04
C PHE A 32 17.98 -9.53 -9.12
N TYR A 33 18.55 -10.52 -8.42
CA TYR A 33 19.69 -10.28 -7.54
C TYR A 33 20.96 -9.85 -8.30
N GLN A 34 21.11 -10.24 -9.56
CA GLN A 34 22.26 -9.87 -10.38
C GLN A 34 22.12 -8.45 -10.99
N SER A 35 20.90 -8.03 -11.32
CA SER A 35 20.66 -6.84 -12.16
C SER A 35 19.94 -5.68 -11.44
N ALA A 36 19.11 -5.97 -10.43
CA ALA A 36 18.27 -4.95 -9.82
C ALA A 36 19.10 -3.96 -9.00
N ARG A 37 18.76 -2.67 -9.14
CA ARG A 37 19.25 -1.64 -8.23
C ARG A 37 18.33 -1.60 -7.02
N VAL A 38 18.91 -1.85 -5.84
CA VAL A 38 18.16 -1.93 -4.59
C VAL A 38 18.74 -1.01 -3.52
N SER A 39 17.88 -0.50 -2.66
CA SER A 39 18.26 0.23 -1.44
C SER A 39 17.14 0.16 -0.41
N ASN A 40 17.47 -0.17 0.84
CA ASN A 40 16.56 -0.16 1.98
C ASN A 40 15.22 -0.89 1.73
N GLY A 41 15.26 -2.10 1.16
CA GLY A 41 14.07 -2.91 0.86
C GLY A 41 13.27 -2.48 -0.37
N TRP A 42 13.76 -1.50 -1.11
CA TRP A 42 13.19 -1.03 -2.38
C TRP A 42 14.06 -1.42 -3.55
N PHE A 43 13.45 -1.67 -4.71
CA PHE A 43 14.12 -1.72 -5.99
C PHE A 43 13.65 -0.59 -6.90
N TYR A 44 14.51 -0.18 -7.82
CA TYR A 44 14.31 0.98 -8.68
C TYR A 44 14.18 0.53 -10.13
N GLY A 45 13.41 1.29 -10.90
CA GLY A 45 13.25 1.06 -12.34
C GLY A 45 14.58 1.20 -13.10
N PRO A 46 14.64 0.71 -14.34
CA PRO A 46 15.84 0.81 -15.16
C PRO A 46 16.33 2.25 -15.31
N GLU A 47 17.64 2.41 -15.33
CA GLU A 47 18.30 3.70 -15.53
C GLU A 47 18.20 4.14 -17.00
N GLN A 48 17.87 5.40 -17.22
CA GLN A 48 17.80 6.06 -18.53
C GLN A 48 18.52 7.41 -18.46
N GLU A 49 19.42 7.64 -19.42
CA GLU A 49 20.05 8.95 -19.60
C GLU A 49 19.03 9.94 -20.17
N LEU A 50 18.87 11.10 -19.51
CA LEU A 50 17.96 12.14 -19.97
C LEU A 50 18.49 12.81 -21.24
N LYS A 51 17.61 12.97 -22.23
CA LYS A 51 17.97 13.54 -23.53
C LYS A 51 18.22 15.03 -23.40
N LYS A 52 19.41 15.46 -23.82
CA LYS A 52 19.73 16.88 -24.02
C LYS A 52 19.07 17.41 -25.28
N THR A 53 18.55 18.63 -25.18
CA THR A 53 18.18 19.45 -26.32
C THR A 53 19.41 19.79 -27.18
N ALA A 54 19.19 20.18 -28.44
CA ALA A 54 20.27 20.58 -29.34
C ALA A 54 21.12 21.74 -28.77
N ASN A 55 20.48 22.68 -28.06
CA ASN A 55 21.18 23.80 -27.43
C ASN A 55 22.05 23.34 -26.25
N GLU A 56 21.57 22.40 -25.43
CA GLU A 56 22.34 21.85 -24.32
C GLU A 56 23.55 21.05 -24.82
N ASN A 57 23.40 20.27 -25.89
CA ASN A 57 24.52 19.55 -26.50
C ASN A 57 25.64 20.48 -27.01
N ARG A 58 25.28 21.70 -27.43
CA ARG A 58 26.27 22.71 -27.85
C ARG A 58 26.99 23.36 -26.67
N LYS A 59 26.30 23.54 -25.53
CA LYS A 59 26.81 24.29 -24.37
C LYS A 59 27.47 23.41 -23.30
N PHE A 60 26.97 22.20 -23.12
CA PHE A 60 27.37 21.31 -22.03
C PHE A 60 27.91 19.99 -22.59
N ARG A 61 29.21 19.75 -22.36
CA ARG A 61 29.94 18.59 -22.90
C ARG A 61 29.66 17.28 -22.17
N GLU A 62 29.23 17.36 -20.91
CA GLU A 62 28.95 16.17 -20.09
C GLU A 62 27.76 15.40 -20.64
N ARG A 63 27.52 14.19 -20.14
CA ARG A 63 26.32 13.42 -20.50
C ARG A 63 25.07 13.98 -19.84
N GLY A 64 23.90 13.54 -20.29
CA GLY A 64 22.67 13.82 -19.57
C GLY A 64 22.71 13.18 -18.17
N PRO A 65 21.99 13.75 -17.19
CA PRO A 65 21.79 13.05 -15.92
C PRO A 65 21.08 11.72 -16.16
N VAL A 66 21.43 10.71 -15.35
CA VAL A 66 20.76 9.40 -15.35
C VAL A 66 19.61 9.45 -14.36
N ASN A 67 18.43 9.02 -14.80
CA ASN A 67 17.25 8.90 -13.96
C ASN A 67 16.68 7.48 -14.05
N CYS A 68 15.95 7.03 -13.03
CA CYS A 68 15.21 5.77 -13.09
C CYS A 68 13.88 5.99 -13.81
N LEU A 69 13.46 5.03 -14.64
CA LEU A 69 12.14 5.05 -15.25
C LEU A 69 11.04 4.99 -14.18
N SER A 70 10.10 5.93 -14.24
CA SER A 70 8.94 5.97 -13.32
C SER A 70 7.94 4.86 -13.58
N PHE A 71 7.94 4.26 -14.78
CA PHE A 71 7.06 3.17 -15.17
C PHE A 71 7.89 2.08 -15.84
N PHE A 72 7.78 0.86 -15.34
CA PHE A 72 8.51 -0.28 -15.89
C PHE A 72 7.80 -1.57 -15.53
N ARG A 73 8.19 -2.67 -16.18
CA ARG A 73 7.69 -4.02 -15.90
C ARG A 73 8.80 -4.84 -15.28
N ILE A 74 8.39 -5.86 -14.54
CA ILE A 74 9.28 -6.89 -13.99
C ILE A 74 8.73 -8.25 -14.36
N SER A 75 9.62 -9.21 -14.57
CA SER A 75 9.24 -10.59 -14.84
C SER A 75 8.38 -11.14 -13.69
N PRO A 76 7.26 -11.82 -14.00
CA PRO A 76 6.43 -12.42 -12.98
C PRO A 76 7.20 -13.52 -12.23
N THR A 77 6.83 -13.74 -10.99
CA THR A 77 7.37 -14.84 -10.15
C THR A 77 6.31 -15.87 -9.82
N HIS A 78 5.04 -15.48 -9.87
CA HIS A 78 3.92 -16.30 -9.45
C HIS A 78 2.81 -16.31 -10.47
N GLU A 79 1.94 -17.30 -10.34
CA GLU A 79 0.66 -17.35 -11.00
C GLU A 79 -0.47 -17.63 -10.01
N ILE A 80 -1.63 -17.03 -10.29
CA ILE A 80 -2.90 -17.35 -9.65
C ILE A 80 -3.77 -18.07 -10.67
N ILE A 81 -4.28 -19.23 -10.29
CA ILE A 81 -5.05 -20.13 -11.15
C ILE A 81 -6.43 -20.31 -10.54
N SER A 82 -7.47 -20.11 -11.34
CA SER A 82 -8.87 -20.37 -10.98
C SER A 82 -9.67 -20.71 -12.22
N ASN A 83 -10.64 -21.62 -12.07
CA ASN A 83 -11.62 -21.93 -13.12
C ASN A 83 -12.95 -21.19 -12.93
N THR A 84 -13.13 -20.50 -11.80
CA THR A 84 -14.41 -19.89 -11.40
C THR A 84 -14.32 -18.37 -11.24
N CYS A 85 -13.13 -17.84 -10.96
CA CYS A 85 -12.93 -16.40 -10.77
C CYS A 85 -12.81 -15.67 -12.12
N THR A 86 -13.47 -14.51 -12.22
CA THR A 86 -13.28 -13.60 -13.34
C THR A 86 -11.89 -12.95 -13.29
N GLU A 87 -11.46 -12.35 -14.39
CA GLU A 87 -10.18 -11.65 -14.46
C GLU A 87 -10.10 -10.49 -13.44
N GLU A 88 -11.16 -9.71 -13.29
CA GLU A 88 -11.27 -8.64 -12.29
C GLU A 88 -11.10 -9.16 -10.87
N HIS A 89 -11.69 -10.33 -10.57
CA HIS A 89 -11.56 -10.96 -9.27
C HIS A 89 -10.10 -11.39 -9.01
N LEU A 90 -9.44 -12.00 -10.00
CA LEU A 90 -8.02 -12.38 -9.87
C LEU A 90 -7.12 -11.16 -9.63
N ARG A 91 -7.38 -10.03 -10.31
CA ARG A 91 -6.64 -8.78 -10.09
C ARG A 91 -6.83 -8.25 -8.67
N PHE A 92 -8.06 -8.31 -8.14
CA PHE A 92 -8.35 -7.96 -6.75
C PHE A 92 -7.58 -8.84 -5.77
N LEU A 93 -7.59 -10.17 -5.99
CA LEU A 93 -6.87 -11.14 -5.16
C LEU A 93 -5.35 -10.91 -5.20
N ILE A 94 -4.76 -10.61 -6.38
CA ILE A 94 -3.33 -10.31 -6.51
C ILE A 94 -2.94 -9.09 -5.67
N LEU A 95 -3.71 -8.00 -5.78
CA LEU A 95 -3.44 -6.80 -5.00
C LEU A 95 -3.64 -7.05 -3.49
N GLY A 96 -4.68 -7.78 -3.12
CA GLY A 96 -4.93 -8.21 -1.75
C GLY A 96 -3.80 -9.08 -1.19
N TYR A 97 -3.24 -9.97 -2.00
CA TYR A 97 -2.07 -10.75 -1.60
C TYR A 97 -0.84 -9.86 -1.40
N GLY A 98 -0.66 -8.86 -2.26
CA GLY A 98 0.36 -7.82 -2.06
C GLY A 98 0.18 -7.08 -0.74
N PHE A 99 -1.06 -6.70 -0.42
CA PHE A 99 -1.40 -6.09 0.87
C PHE A 99 -1.02 -6.99 2.05
N LEU A 100 -1.30 -8.29 2.00
CA LEU A 100 -0.90 -9.21 3.06
C LEU A 100 0.63 -9.37 3.15
N GLN A 101 1.31 -9.49 2.02
CA GLN A 101 2.77 -9.61 1.97
C GLN A 101 3.51 -8.30 2.27
N GLY A 102 2.79 -7.18 2.37
CA GLY A 102 3.38 -5.86 2.58
C GLY A 102 4.24 -5.38 1.42
N ILE A 103 3.85 -5.71 0.19
CA ILE A 103 4.49 -5.27 -1.06
C ILE A 103 3.43 -4.97 -2.13
N TYR A 104 3.81 -4.26 -3.20
CA TYR A 104 2.87 -4.00 -4.30
C TYR A 104 2.97 -5.11 -5.34
N LEU A 105 1.89 -5.88 -5.50
CA LEU A 105 1.78 -6.94 -6.50
C LEU A 105 0.77 -6.56 -7.57
N THR A 106 1.13 -6.81 -8.83
CA THR A 106 0.31 -6.47 -10.00
C THR A 106 0.46 -7.56 -11.08
N PRO A 107 -0.55 -7.76 -11.96
CA PRO A 107 -0.43 -8.70 -13.08
C PRO A 107 0.74 -8.36 -14.02
N GLU A 108 1.24 -9.34 -14.76
CA GLU A 108 2.44 -9.21 -15.61
C GLU A 108 2.38 -8.07 -16.64
N ASP A 109 1.19 -7.76 -17.15
CA ASP A 109 1.01 -6.73 -18.18
C ASP A 109 0.94 -5.29 -17.63
N TYR A 110 0.97 -5.14 -16.30
CA TYR A 110 0.84 -3.86 -15.62
C TYR A 110 2.19 -3.30 -15.21
N SER A 111 2.29 -1.97 -15.23
CA SER A 111 3.52 -1.28 -14.84
C SER A 111 3.62 -1.14 -13.32
N TYR A 112 4.84 -1.26 -12.83
CA TYR A 112 5.26 -0.77 -11.52
C TYR A 112 5.51 0.73 -11.59
N LEU A 113 5.37 1.39 -10.43
CA LEU A 113 5.42 2.84 -10.30
C LEU A 113 6.57 3.24 -9.38
N GLY A 114 7.50 4.04 -9.90
CA GLY A 114 8.62 4.58 -9.11
C GLY A 114 9.47 3.50 -8.44
N ARG A 115 9.82 3.68 -7.17
CA ARG A 115 10.48 2.62 -6.40
C ARG A 115 9.45 1.60 -5.92
N THR A 116 9.77 0.31 -6.00
CA THR A 116 8.86 -0.75 -5.58
C THR A 116 9.47 -1.54 -4.42
N ALA A 117 8.67 -1.88 -3.43
CA ALA A 117 9.14 -2.72 -2.33
C ALA A 117 9.30 -4.18 -2.80
N TYR A 118 10.46 -4.78 -2.52
CA TYR A 118 10.67 -6.23 -2.71
C TYR A 118 10.77 -6.98 -1.37
N GLU A 119 11.09 -6.27 -0.30
CA GLU A 119 11.20 -6.85 1.04
C GLU A 119 9.81 -7.06 1.64
N LEU A 120 9.54 -8.27 2.15
CA LEU A 120 8.24 -8.61 2.73
C LEU A 120 7.97 -7.80 3.99
N GLY A 121 6.74 -7.30 4.11
CA GLY A 121 6.29 -6.43 5.20
C GLY A 121 6.72 -4.97 5.04
N LYS A 122 7.41 -4.59 3.96
CA LYS A 122 7.94 -3.24 3.80
C LYS A 122 6.87 -2.14 3.83
N LEU A 123 5.67 -2.44 3.30
CA LEU A 123 4.58 -1.49 3.16
C LEU A 123 3.56 -1.51 4.31
N ASN A 124 3.61 -2.49 5.21
CA ASN A 124 2.59 -2.64 6.26
C ASN A 124 3.14 -3.08 7.62
N GLY A 125 4.44 -3.41 7.71
CA GLY A 125 5.10 -3.90 8.92
C GLY A 125 4.78 -5.35 9.30
N LEU A 126 4.04 -6.10 8.47
CA LEU A 126 3.47 -7.40 8.80
C LEU A 126 4.03 -8.52 7.93
N ARG A 127 4.17 -9.71 8.50
CA ARG A 127 4.60 -10.92 7.77
C ARG A 127 3.57 -12.02 7.86
N LEU A 128 3.38 -12.72 6.74
CA LEU A 128 2.59 -13.95 6.70
C LEU A 128 3.41 -15.13 7.23
N SER A 129 2.74 -16.05 7.91
CA SER A 129 3.31 -17.29 8.38
C SER A 129 2.25 -18.40 8.45
N GLY A 130 2.65 -19.66 8.27
CA GLY A 130 1.76 -20.81 8.45
C GLY A 130 0.45 -20.69 7.65
N ASP A 131 -0.68 -20.72 8.36
CA ASP A 131 -2.02 -20.67 7.77
C ASP A 131 -2.48 -19.25 7.40
N ASP A 132 -1.71 -18.20 7.74
CA ASP A 132 -2.06 -16.81 7.40
C ASP A 132 -2.28 -16.63 5.89
N TYR A 133 -1.52 -17.36 5.07
CA TYR A 133 -1.62 -17.32 3.61
C TYR A 133 -3.02 -17.69 3.14
N VAL A 134 -3.57 -18.80 3.66
CA VAL A 134 -4.90 -19.28 3.27
C VAL A 134 -5.97 -18.44 3.95
N ASN A 135 -5.87 -18.22 5.26
CA ASN A 135 -6.89 -17.51 6.03
C ASN A 135 -7.07 -16.06 5.54
N GLY A 136 -5.97 -15.33 5.31
CA GLY A 136 -6.01 -13.96 4.81
C GLY A 136 -6.55 -13.88 3.38
N MET A 137 -6.12 -14.77 2.50
CA MET A 137 -6.58 -14.78 1.11
C MET A 137 -8.04 -15.21 0.99
N GLU A 138 -8.52 -16.08 1.87
CA GLU A 138 -9.95 -16.41 1.95
C GLU A 138 -10.78 -15.23 2.46
N ALA A 139 -10.32 -14.50 3.47
CA ALA A 139 -11.03 -13.29 3.92
C ALA A 139 -11.19 -12.27 2.77
N ILE A 140 -10.14 -12.06 1.99
CA ILE A 140 -10.14 -11.17 0.81
C ILE A 140 -11.10 -11.69 -0.28
N ASN A 141 -11.08 -12.99 -0.54
CA ASN A 141 -11.99 -13.65 -1.48
C ASN A 141 -13.46 -13.50 -1.03
N GLN A 142 -13.75 -13.76 0.23
CA GLN A 142 -15.09 -13.60 0.79
C GLN A 142 -15.56 -12.14 0.73
N PHE A 143 -14.69 -11.18 1.03
CA PHE A 143 -14.99 -9.76 0.85
C PHE A 143 -15.43 -9.47 -0.58
N TYR A 144 -14.69 -9.98 -1.58
CA TYR A 144 -15.06 -9.78 -2.98
C TYR A 144 -16.43 -10.40 -3.26
N LEU A 145 -16.64 -11.67 -2.92
CA LEU A 145 -17.88 -12.39 -3.22
C LEU A 145 -19.13 -11.74 -2.59
N LEU A 146 -19.02 -11.24 -1.36
CA LEU A 146 -20.16 -10.72 -0.58
C LEU A 146 -20.57 -9.28 -0.94
N ASN A 147 -19.69 -8.51 -1.58
CA ASN A 147 -19.93 -7.09 -1.85
C ASN A 147 -20.28 -6.83 -3.32
N ASP A 148 -20.90 -5.69 -3.61
CA ASP A 148 -21.19 -5.27 -4.98
C ASP A 148 -19.97 -4.66 -5.70
N SER A 149 -20.14 -4.34 -6.99
CA SER A 149 -19.06 -3.79 -7.83
C SER A 149 -18.50 -2.47 -7.31
N GLU A 150 -19.31 -1.59 -6.73
CA GLU A 150 -18.85 -0.28 -6.28
C GLU A 150 -18.01 -0.39 -5.01
N VAL A 151 -18.45 -1.21 -4.06
CA VAL A 151 -17.67 -1.51 -2.84
C VAL A 151 -16.36 -2.21 -3.19
N ARG A 152 -16.38 -3.19 -4.12
CA ARG A 152 -15.16 -3.86 -4.61
C ARG A 152 -14.16 -2.87 -5.21
N LYS A 153 -14.61 -2.00 -6.12
CA LYS A 153 -13.75 -0.98 -6.76
C LYS A 153 -13.17 0.00 -5.74
N GLN A 154 -13.97 0.42 -4.75
CA GLN A 154 -13.52 1.34 -3.72
C GLN A 154 -12.46 0.69 -2.81
N MET A 155 -12.65 -0.57 -2.39
CA MET A 155 -11.63 -1.31 -1.64
C MET A 155 -10.37 -1.51 -2.49
N PHE A 156 -10.52 -1.93 -3.75
CA PHE A 156 -9.40 -2.11 -4.68
C PHE A 156 -8.57 -0.83 -4.83
N SER A 157 -9.24 0.30 -5.01
CA SER A 157 -8.61 1.62 -5.09
C SER A 157 -7.92 2.02 -3.78
N SER A 158 -8.53 1.70 -2.63
CA SER A 158 -7.99 2.06 -1.31
C SER A 158 -6.74 1.25 -0.98
N ILE A 159 -6.74 -0.05 -1.27
CA ILE A 159 -5.55 -0.92 -1.14
C ILE A 159 -4.46 -0.45 -2.10
N HIS A 160 -4.81 -0.16 -3.37
CA HIS A 160 -3.85 0.31 -4.36
C HIS A 160 -3.15 1.57 -3.87
N TRP A 161 -3.90 2.61 -3.51
CA TRP A 161 -3.35 3.87 -3.00
C TRP A 161 -2.56 3.70 -1.70
N HIS A 162 -3.00 2.81 -0.80
CA HIS A 162 -2.29 2.51 0.43
C HIS A 162 -0.89 1.95 0.16
N LEU A 163 -0.76 1.04 -0.82
CA LEU A 163 0.50 0.40 -1.17
C LEU A 163 1.38 1.31 -2.04
N ILE A 164 0.85 1.81 -3.16
CA ILE A 164 1.63 2.64 -4.10
C ILE A 164 2.02 3.98 -3.50
N GLY A 165 1.19 4.55 -2.62
CA GLY A 165 1.45 5.85 -2.01
C GLY A 165 2.75 5.88 -1.21
N GLN A 166 3.18 4.75 -0.68
CA GLN A 166 4.44 4.62 0.06
C GLN A 166 5.69 4.64 -0.82
N SER A 167 5.52 4.41 -2.14
CA SER A 167 6.61 4.55 -3.11
C SER A 167 7.08 6.00 -3.26
N TYR A 168 6.25 6.99 -2.90
CA TYR A 168 6.61 8.40 -3.05
C TYR A 168 7.82 8.78 -2.20
N TYR A 169 8.69 9.61 -2.78
CA TYR A 169 9.92 10.08 -2.14
C TYR A 169 9.64 11.09 -1.04
N PHE A 170 8.67 11.96 -1.24
CA PHE A 170 8.36 13.04 -0.31
C PHE A 170 7.27 12.66 0.69
N ASP A 171 7.46 13.08 1.93
CA ASP A 171 6.59 12.77 3.07
C ASP A 171 5.17 13.33 2.89
N TRP A 172 5.03 14.51 2.29
CA TRP A 172 3.73 15.12 2.03
C TRP A 172 2.94 14.35 0.96
N ASP A 173 3.60 13.77 -0.06
CA ASP A 173 2.94 12.93 -1.06
C ASP A 173 2.48 11.61 -0.44
N ARG A 174 3.32 11.02 0.43
CA ARG A 174 2.94 9.84 1.22
C ARG A 174 1.75 10.16 2.12
N PHE A 175 1.79 11.28 2.85
CA PHE A 175 0.68 11.72 3.70
C PHE A 175 -0.61 11.90 2.90
N ASP A 176 -0.58 12.62 1.77
CA ASP A 176 -1.75 12.85 0.92
C ASP A 176 -2.33 11.52 0.40
N SER A 177 -1.48 10.59 -0.03
CA SER A 177 -1.90 9.25 -0.46
C SER A 177 -2.60 8.47 0.65
N GLN A 178 -2.03 8.45 1.87
CA GLN A 178 -2.61 7.75 3.01
C GLN A 178 -3.89 8.44 3.50
N TYR A 179 -3.98 9.77 3.41
CA TYR A 179 -5.20 10.48 3.73
C TYR A 179 -6.32 10.15 2.76
N LYS A 180 -6.03 10.07 1.46
CA LYS A 180 -6.99 9.63 0.43
C LYS A 180 -7.48 8.20 0.68
N THR A 181 -6.59 7.30 1.10
CA THR A 181 -6.98 5.95 1.56
C THR A 181 -7.96 6.04 2.72
N LEU A 182 -7.66 6.80 3.78
CA LEU A 182 -8.55 6.97 4.93
C LEU A 182 -9.93 7.50 4.51
N ASP A 183 -9.98 8.51 3.65
CA ASP A 183 -11.23 9.08 3.14
C ASP A 183 -12.03 8.10 2.27
N GLY A 184 -11.34 7.28 1.47
CA GLY A 184 -11.93 6.21 0.68
C GLY A 184 -12.57 5.12 1.57
N LEU A 185 -11.86 4.70 2.61
CA LEU A 185 -12.34 3.74 3.61
C LEU A 185 -13.53 4.31 4.40
N TYR A 186 -13.47 5.58 4.82
CA TYR A 186 -14.61 6.27 5.45
C TYR A 186 -15.83 6.26 4.54
N LYS A 187 -15.68 6.66 3.26
CA LYS A 187 -16.80 6.69 2.31
C LYS A 187 -17.43 5.30 2.13
N MET A 188 -16.59 4.26 2.03
CA MET A 188 -17.04 2.88 1.87
C MET A 188 -17.75 2.33 3.11
N SER A 189 -17.37 2.79 4.31
CA SER A 189 -17.94 2.30 5.58
C SER A 189 -19.43 2.62 5.76
N GLY A 190 -19.96 3.61 5.03
CA GLY A 190 -21.33 4.08 5.18
C GLY A 190 -21.62 4.84 6.49
N ILE A 191 -20.61 5.04 7.34
CA ILE A 191 -20.75 5.80 8.59
C ILE A 191 -20.96 7.28 8.30
N LYS A 192 -21.66 7.97 9.19
CA LYS A 192 -21.87 9.42 9.13
C LYS A 192 -21.08 10.13 10.20
N ALA A 193 -20.14 10.96 9.77
CA ALA A 193 -19.47 11.97 10.58
C ALA A 193 -20.10 13.34 10.29
N LYS A 194 -20.27 14.16 11.33
CA LYS A 194 -20.77 15.53 11.19
C LYS A 194 -19.69 16.46 10.64
N PHE A 195 -18.45 16.26 11.08
CA PHE A 195 -17.29 17.02 10.62
C PHE A 195 -16.25 16.11 9.98
N HIS A 196 -15.42 16.69 9.10
CA HIS A 196 -14.34 15.95 8.45
C HIS A 196 -13.33 15.38 9.46
N ALA A 197 -13.04 16.14 10.54
CA ALA A 197 -12.14 15.72 11.61
C ALA A 197 -12.64 14.50 12.40
N GLU A 198 -13.96 14.23 12.41
CA GLU A 198 -14.55 13.09 13.13
C GLU A 198 -14.39 11.77 12.37
N ARG A 199 -14.04 11.79 11.07
CA ARG A 199 -14.00 10.57 10.24
C ARG A 199 -13.09 9.47 10.80
N PRO A 200 -11.84 9.75 11.22
CA PRO A 200 -10.98 8.72 11.82
C PRO A 200 -11.55 8.19 13.15
N VAL A 201 -12.20 9.05 13.94
CA VAL A 201 -12.83 8.69 15.22
C VAL A 201 -13.97 7.69 15.01
N GLU A 202 -14.85 7.99 14.06
CA GLU A 202 -15.99 7.13 13.76
C GLU A 202 -15.57 5.80 13.12
N LEU A 203 -14.54 5.82 12.28
CA LEU A 203 -13.90 4.60 11.77
C LEU A 203 -13.30 3.75 12.90
N ALA A 204 -12.51 4.35 13.79
CA ALA A 204 -11.92 3.63 14.92
C ALA A 204 -12.98 2.96 15.79
N LYS A 205 -14.07 3.68 16.11
CA LYS A 205 -15.22 3.12 16.85
C LYS A 205 -15.87 1.95 16.11
N ARG A 206 -16.16 2.11 14.81
CA ARG A 206 -16.87 1.09 14.01
C ARG A 206 -16.12 -0.24 13.93
N TYR A 207 -14.80 -0.18 13.87
CA TYR A 207 -13.92 -1.33 13.70
C TYR A 207 -13.18 -1.71 15.00
N ASN A 208 -13.55 -1.10 16.12
CA ASN A 208 -12.95 -1.34 17.44
C ASN A 208 -11.42 -1.22 17.44
N LEU A 209 -10.91 -0.18 16.78
CA LEU A 209 -9.48 0.12 16.71
C LEU A 209 -9.11 1.18 17.75
N LYS A 210 -7.87 1.15 18.21
CA LYS A 210 -7.32 2.24 19.04
C LYS A 210 -7.17 3.51 18.20
N LEU A 211 -7.70 4.61 18.71
CA LEU A 211 -7.63 5.91 18.07
C LEU A 211 -6.21 6.50 18.28
N PRO A 212 -5.51 6.92 17.22
CA PRO A 212 -4.24 7.63 17.36
C PRO A 212 -4.44 9.02 17.98
N SER A 213 -3.48 9.50 18.77
CA SER A 213 -3.57 10.81 19.44
C SER A 213 -3.75 11.98 18.47
N TRP A 214 -3.12 11.93 17.29
CA TRP A 214 -3.29 12.94 16.24
C TRP A 214 -4.71 13.01 15.65
N ALA A 215 -5.52 11.97 15.87
CA ALA A 215 -6.91 11.90 15.42
C ALA A 215 -7.89 12.39 16.49
N GLU A 216 -7.45 12.55 17.73
CA GLU A 216 -8.28 13.03 18.82
C GLU A 216 -8.78 14.45 18.52
N LEU A 217 -10.05 14.68 18.87
CA LEU A 217 -10.67 15.97 18.66
C LEU A 217 -10.32 16.91 19.81
N ASP A 218 -10.13 18.19 19.48
CA ASP A 218 -10.02 19.26 20.47
C ASP A 218 -11.28 19.39 21.33
N SER A 219 -11.23 20.27 22.33
CA SER A 219 -12.36 20.54 23.23
C SER A 219 -13.62 21.04 22.52
N THR A 220 -13.52 21.48 21.26
CA THR A 220 -14.67 21.94 20.46
C THR A 220 -15.30 20.82 19.64
N GLY A 221 -14.62 19.67 19.52
CA GLY A 221 -15.03 18.55 18.69
C GLY A 221 -14.89 18.79 17.18
N ARG A 222 -14.24 19.87 16.75
CA ARG A 222 -14.25 20.30 15.33
C ARG A 222 -12.92 20.11 14.61
N LYS A 223 -11.83 20.02 15.34
CA LYS A 223 -10.49 19.87 14.78
C LYS A 223 -9.74 18.77 15.51
N SER A 224 -8.89 18.09 14.78
CA SER A 224 -7.80 17.26 15.24
C SER A 224 -6.50 17.72 14.59
N VAL A 225 -5.36 17.28 15.13
CA VAL A 225 -4.04 17.55 14.55
C VAL A 225 -3.99 17.12 13.07
N LEU A 226 -4.48 15.91 12.77
CA LEU A 226 -4.59 15.41 11.41
C LEU A 226 -5.45 16.31 10.52
N SER A 227 -6.61 16.76 11.00
CA SER A 227 -7.51 17.58 10.19
C SER A 227 -6.90 18.94 9.83
N ILE A 228 -6.11 19.51 10.74
CA ILE A 228 -5.35 20.74 10.52
C ILE A 228 -4.29 20.47 9.45
N GLN A 229 -3.48 19.43 9.65
CA GLN A 229 -2.40 19.09 8.72
C GLN A 229 -2.90 18.83 7.29
N ARG A 230 -4.05 18.15 7.16
CA ARG A 230 -4.67 17.92 5.87
C ARG A 230 -5.19 19.20 5.23
N ASN A 231 -5.83 20.08 5.99
CA ASN A 231 -6.30 21.35 5.44
C ASN A 231 -5.14 22.23 4.97
N GLU A 232 -4.06 22.29 5.76
CA GLU A 232 -2.84 23.00 5.39
C GLU A 232 -2.27 22.49 4.06
N LEU A 233 -2.14 21.17 3.91
CA LEU A 233 -1.57 20.59 2.70
C LEU A 233 -2.47 20.82 1.49
N VAL A 234 -3.75 20.50 1.61
CA VAL A 234 -4.68 20.46 0.46
C VAL A 234 -5.16 21.85 0.06
N HIS A 235 -5.31 22.78 1.00
CA HIS A 235 -5.92 24.08 0.75
C HIS A 235 -4.96 25.27 0.90
N GLU A 236 -3.84 25.11 1.62
CA GLU A 236 -2.92 26.22 1.90
C GLU A 236 -1.50 26.00 1.34
N ALA A 237 -1.24 24.86 0.70
CA ALA A 237 0.09 24.48 0.20
C ALA A 237 1.19 24.48 1.29
N LYS A 238 0.83 24.04 2.50
CA LYS A 238 1.71 23.97 3.67
C LYS A 238 1.89 22.55 4.18
N TYR A 239 3.04 22.26 4.79
CA TYR A 239 3.30 21.02 5.52
C TYR A 239 4.03 21.34 6.82
N GLY A 240 3.45 20.97 7.96
CA GLY A 240 3.92 21.39 9.28
C GLY A 240 3.83 22.91 9.49
N GLY A 241 2.76 23.58 9.05
CA GLY A 241 2.54 25.03 9.25
C GLY A 241 3.30 25.98 8.33
N TYR A 242 4.25 25.49 7.52
CA TYR A 242 5.12 26.29 6.64
C TYR A 242 5.03 25.83 5.17
N PRO A 243 5.52 26.61 4.20
CA PRO A 243 5.63 26.14 2.82
C PRO A 243 6.36 24.80 2.73
N ILE A 244 5.95 23.95 1.80
CA ILE A 244 6.53 22.61 1.63
C ILE A 244 8.05 22.70 1.50
N GLY A 245 8.76 21.91 2.32
CA GLY A 245 10.23 21.87 2.38
C GLY A 245 10.86 22.78 3.42
N PHE A 246 10.10 23.64 4.10
CA PHE A 246 10.62 24.53 5.15
C PHE A 246 10.49 23.96 6.56
N SER A 247 9.53 23.07 6.78
CA SER A 247 9.34 22.36 8.04
C SER A 247 8.66 21.02 7.80
N TYR A 248 8.60 20.20 8.86
CA TYR A 248 7.88 18.93 8.91
C TYR A 248 6.94 18.92 10.13
N PRO A 249 5.82 18.19 10.07
CA PRO A 249 4.99 17.92 11.24
C PRO A 249 5.77 17.09 12.28
N ASP A 250 5.42 17.24 13.56
CA ASP A 250 5.99 16.44 14.64
C ASP A 250 5.51 14.98 14.59
N GLU A 251 4.31 14.74 14.05
CA GLU A 251 3.74 13.40 13.93
C GLU A 251 4.40 12.57 12.83
N ASN A 252 4.62 11.29 13.12
CA ASN A 252 5.16 10.36 12.13
C ASN A 252 4.05 9.71 11.31
N TYR A 253 3.38 10.49 10.45
CA TYR A 253 2.30 9.98 9.61
C TYR A 253 2.74 8.86 8.67
N SER A 254 4.01 8.86 8.22
CA SER A 254 4.54 7.77 7.38
C SER A 254 4.44 6.41 8.06
N LEU A 255 4.52 6.37 9.40
CA LEU A 255 4.36 5.17 10.20
C LEU A 255 2.92 5.01 10.71
N GLU A 256 2.42 5.99 11.47
CA GLU A 256 1.21 5.85 12.28
C GLU A 256 -0.06 5.88 11.44
N LEU A 257 -0.15 6.78 10.45
CA LEU A 257 -1.30 6.84 9.55
C LEU A 257 -1.33 5.62 8.61
N THR A 258 -0.16 5.16 8.15
CA THR A 258 -0.03 3.91 7.39
C THR A 258 -0.51 2.73 8.23
N SER A 259 -0.03 2.59 9.47
CA SER A 259 -0.45 1.52 10.40
C SER A 259 -1.96 1.54 10.68
N PHE A 260 -2.51 2.73 10.92
CA PHE A 260 -3.95 2.90 11.13
C PHE A 260 -4.77 2.48 9.90
N ASN A 261 -4.33 2.88 8.70
CA ASN A 261 -4.95 2.43 7.45
C ASN A 261 -4.81 0.93 7.22
N THR A 262 -3.67 0.32 7.56
CA THR A 262 -3.50 -1.14 7.50
C THR A 262 -4.52 -1.85 8.38
N LYS A 263 -4.73 -1.38 9.61
CA LYS A 263 -5.74 -1.94 10.54
C LYS A 263 -7.16 -1.77 9.99
N LEU A 264 -7.48 -0.61 9.42
CA LEU A 264 -8.80 -0.36 8.81
C LEU A 264 -9.06 -1.26 7.61
N ILE A 265 -8.09 -1.36 6.69
CA ILE A 265 -8.20 -2.25 5.51
C ILE A 265 -8.41 -3.69 5.97
N ALA A 266 -7.58 -4.17 6.91
CA ALA A 266 -7.69 -5.54 7.44
C ALA A 266 -9.07 -5.80 8.07
N ALA A 267 -9.54 -4.90 8.94
CA ALA A 267 -10.84 -5.02 9.59
C ALA A 267 -12.01 -5.01 8.58
N MET A 268 -11.92 -4.17 7.54
CA MET A 268 -12.93 -4.10 6.47
C MET A 268 -12.93 -5.33 5.56
N LEU A 269 -11.77 -5.95 5.33
CA LEU A 269 -11.64 -7.22 4.63
C LEU A 269 -12.09 -8.42 5.48
N GLY A 270 -12.42 -8.22 6.76
CA GLY A 270 -12.83 -9.28 7.67
C GLY A 270 -11.66 -10.13 8.20
N ILE A 271 -10.43 -9.60 8.18
CA ILE A 271 -9.25 -10.29 8.69
C ILE A 271 -9.23 -10.18 10.23
N ASP A 272 -9.46 -11.29 10.94
CA ASP A 272 -9.30 -11.38 12.40
C ASP A 272 -7.84 -11.62 12.75
N THR A 273 -7.19 -10.58 13.28
CA THR A 273 -5.80 -10.61 13.73
C THR A 273 -5.63 -9.86 15.05
N PRO A 274 -4.76 -10.34 15.98
CA PRO A 274 -4.42 -9.57 17.18
C PRO A 274 -3.80 -8.19 16.87
N TYR A 275 -3.25 -7.99 15.67
CA TYR A 275 -2.67 -6.71 15.26
C TYR A 275 -3.68 -5.54 15.28
N LEU A 276 -4.98 -5.82 15.09
CA LEU A 276 -6.02 -4.78 15.17
C LEU A 276 -6.05 -4.07 16.53
N ALA A 277 -5.64 -4.76 17.60
CA ALA A 277 -5.60 -4.22 18.96
C ALA A 277 -4.24 -3.59 19.34
N ALA A 278 -3.24 -3.66 18.46
CA ALA A 278 -1.92 -3.07 18.71
C ALA A 278 -2.02 -1.55 18.87
N GLU A 279 -1.10 -0.96 19.64
CA GLU A 279 -1.04 0.50 19.78
C GLU A 279 -0.77 1.19 18.42
N PRO A 280 -1.27 2.41 18.21
CA PRO A 280 -1.00 3.18 16.98
C PRO A 280 0.49 3.48 16.74
N ASP A 281 1.27 3.65 17.80
CA ASP A 281 2.70 4.00 17.78
C ASP A 281 3.62 2.77 17.92
N ASN A 282 3.06 1.56 17.94
CA ASN A 282 3.81 0.32 18.10
C ASN A 282 4.81 0.14 16.93
N ARG A 283 6.06 -0.20 17.27
CA ARG A 283 7.17 -0.41 16.33
C ARG A 283 7.71 -1.83 16.30
N ASP A 284 7.04 -2.75 16.97
CA ASP A 284 7.43 -4.15 17.01
C ASP A 284 7.24 -4.81 15.64
N TYR A 285 7.95 -5.91 15.41
CA TYR A 285 7.69 -6.74 14.24
C TYR A 285 6.50 -7.64 14.51
N TRP A 286 5.49 -7.58 13.65
CA TRP A 286 4.26 -8.37 13.79
C TRP A 286 4.15 -9.45 12.70
N GLY A 287 3.76 -10.65 13.12
CA GLY A 287 3.13 -11.61 12.23
C GLY A 287 1.63 -11.31 12.13
N TRP A 288 1.02 -11.65 11.01
CA TRP A 288 -0.43 -11.47 10.86
C TRP A 288 -1.22 -12.32 11.88
N ASN A 289 -0.87 -13.59 12.08
CA ASN A 289 -1.59 -14.48 13.03
C ASN A 289 -3.11 -14.46 12.79
N ILE A 290 -3.52 -14.66 11.53
CA ILE A 290 -4.90 -14.56 11.06
C ILE A 290 -5.67 -15.79 11.53
N LYS A 291 -6.75 -15.56 12.27
CA LYS A 291 -7.65 -16.62 12.74
C LYS A 291 -8.61 -17.04 11.63
N LYS A 292 -9.06 -18.28 11.72
CA LYS A 292 -10.04 -18.88 10.80
C LYS A 292 -11.46 -18.46 11.15
#